data_AF-Q4TEV5-F1
#
_entry.id   AF-Q4TEV5-F1
#
_cell.length_a   1.000
_cell.length_b   1.000
_cell.length_c   1.000
_cell.angle_alpha   90.00
_cell.angle_beta   90.00
_cell.angle_gamma   90.00
#
_symmetry.space_group_name_H-M   'P 1'
#
loop_
_entity.id
_entity.type
_entity.pdbx_description
1 polymer ?
#
loop_
_entity_poly.entity_id
_entity_poly.type
_entity_poly.pdbx_seq_one_letter_code
_entity_poly.pdbx_strand_id
1 'polypeptide(L)'
;SRDVCVFLVQTLEESLHGCRSAGGVHTADRLLLSSLVVQTLATLCREADGDPARLDLLSAENAALASRLLLVLCDPAAQTRGGDCEAWLQEYLDASCSLLFELLLLGHEASRCSPADSLLSVGWILRVLQPHPHLPSFLGYQVKQVVLVLSDLQGGPLSPAQAVLLYQRCGLLLACLQHNNQLSQHLRSHFREEFRYFVKPSCAEEKLPPHYPIRRPTVRLVEELLRRSR
;
A
#
# COMPACT_ATOMS: atom_id res chain seq x y z
N SER A 1 -3.27 -16.97 16.30
CA SER A 1 -3.19 -15.98 15.21
C SER A 1 -3.36 -14.56 15.73
N ARG A 2 -4.47 -14.23 16.42
CA ARG A 2 -4.76 -12.88 16.97
C ARG A 2 -3.64 -12.27 17.83
N ASP A 3 -3.08 -13.02 18.79
CA ASP A 3 -2.06 -12.50 19.71
C ASP A 3 -0.78 -12.07 18.98
N VAL A 4 -0.43 -12.79 17.90
CA VAL A 4 0.69 -12.44 17.02
C VAL A 4 0.41 -11.14 16.28
N CYS A 5 -0.80 -10.97 15.72
CA CYS A 5 -1.17 -9.72 15.05
C CYS A 5 -1.17 -8.52 16.01
N VAL A 6 -1.71 -8.69 17.22
CA VAL A 6 -1.70 -7.64 18.25
C VAL A 6 -0.26 -7.25 18.60
N PHE A 7 0.59 -8.24 18.84
CA PHE A 7 2.02 -8.03 19.13
C PHE A 7 2.74 -7.31 17.99
N LEU A 8 2.52 -7.73 16.75
CA LEU A 8 3.14 -7.11 15.57
C LEU A 8 2.70 -5.65 15.39
N VAL A 9 1.40 -5.35 15.54
CA VAL A 9 0.89 -3.96 15.44
C VAL A 9 1.47 -3.09 16.55
N GLN A 10 1.53 -3.59 17.79
CA GLN A 10 2.16 -2.88 18.90
C GLN A 10 3.65 -2.63 18.66
N THR A 11 4.38 -3.66 18.21
CA THR A 11 5.81 -3.55 17.87
C THR A 11 6.04 -2.49 16.79
N LEU A 12 5.18 -2.44 15.77
CA LEU A 12 5.25 -1.46 14.69
C LEU A 12 5.04 -0.03 15.21
N GLU A 13 4.00 0.18 16.03
CA GLU A 13 3.72 1.46 16.65
C GLU A 13 4.90 1.94 17.51
N GLU A 14 5.42 1.09 18.40
CA GLU A 14 6.52 1.42 19.29
C GLU A 14 7.80 1.76 18.50
N SER A 15 8.08 1.01 17.44
CA SER A 15 9.24 1.24 16.57
C SER A 15 9.19 2.59 15.88
N LEU A 16 8.03 2.95 15.31
CA LEU A 16 7.85 4.20 14.56
C LEU A 16 7.67 5.43 15.46
N HIS A 17 7.05 5.30 16.64
CA HIS A 17 7.07 6.36 17.65
C HIS A 17 8.49 6.61 18.17
N GLY A 18 9.26 5.54 18.36
CA GLY A 18 10.67 5.63 18.73
C GLY A 18 11.51 6.46 17.75
N CYS A 19 11.26 6.34 16.44
CA CYS A 19 11.94 7.14 15.40
C CYS A 19 11.77 8.66 15.59
N ARG A 20 10.72 9.11 16.29
CA ARG A 20 10.49 10.54 16.56
C ARG A 20 11.26 11.06 17.76
N SER A 21 11.66 10.19 18.68
CA SER A 21 12.17 10.57 20.01
C SER A 21 13.66 10.33 20.20
N ALA A 22 14.31 9.48 19.41
CA ALA A 22 15.73 9.15 19.56
C ALA A 22 16.55 9.72 18.40
N GLY A 23 17.56 10.54 18.72
CA GLY A 23 18.46 11.11 17.73
C GLY A 23 19.24 10.04 16.96
N GLY A 24 19.06 10.01 15.63
CA GLY A 24 19.96 9.49 14.58
C GLY A 24 20.40 8.01 14.60
N VAL A 25 20.87 7.49 15.73
CA VAL A 25 21.73 6.30 15.80
C VAL A 25 20.97 4.98 15.59
N HIS A 26 19.66 4.95 15.82
CA HIS A 26 18.84 3.71 15.72
C HIS A 26 17.70 3.79 14.70
N THR A 27 17.67 4.82 13.85
CA THR A 27 16.54 5.03 12.92
C THR A 27 16.52 3.98 11.81
N ALA A 28 17.69 3.59 11.29
CA ALA A 28 17.80 2.56 10.25
C ALA A 28 17.31 1.19 10.75
N ASP A 29 17.80 0.74 11.91
CA ASP A 29 17.39 -0.54 12.51
C ASP A 29 15.88 -0.60 12.78
N ARG A 30 15.30 0.54 13.21
CA ARG A 30 13.86 0.64 13.45
C ARG A 30 13.04 0.62 12.17
N LEU A 31 13.49 1.26 11.10
CA LEU A 31 12.83 1.18 9.79
C LEU A 31 12.93 -0.21 9.20
N LEU A 32 14.07 -0.89 9.37
CA LEU A 32 14.23 -2.29 8.97
C LEU A 32 13.28 -3.19 9.75
N LEU A 33 13.23 -3.08 11.08
CA LEU A 33 12.29 -3.83 11.91
C LEU A 33 10.83 -3.55 11.50
N SER A 34 10.49 -2.28 11.30
CA SER A 34 9.14 -1.88 10.86
C SER A 34 8.79 -2.50 9.50
N SER A 35 9.73 -2.51 8.55
CA SER A 35 9.56 -3.14 7.24
C SER A 35 9.32 -4.64 7.36
N LEU A 36 10.11 -5.34 8.18
CA LEU A 36 9.95 -6.77 8.43
C LEU A 36 8.60 -7.10 9.10
N VAL A 37 8.17 -6.29 10.07
CA VAL A 37 6.88 -6.46 10.73
C VAL A 37 5.73 -6.27 9.72
N VAL A 38 5.80 -5.25 8.88
CA VAL A 38 4.79 -5.00 7.83
C VAL A 38 4.78 -6.11 6.79
N GLN A 39 5.94 -6.58 6.33
CA GLN A 39 6.05 -7.72 5.41
C GLN A 39 5.47 -8.99 6.03
N THR A 40 5.74 -9.24 7.32
CA THR A 40 5.17 -10.38 8.05
C THR A 40 3.65 -10.29 8.12
N LEU A 41 3.10 -9.12 8.46
CA LEU A 41 1.66 -8.88 8.45
C LEU A 41 1.06 -9.07 7.04
N ALA A 42 1.74 -8.63 5.98
CA ALA A 42 1.28 -8.83 4.60
C ALA A 42 1.24 -10.31 4.22
N THR A 43 2.27 -11.06 4.61
CA THR A 43 2.33 -12.52 4.41
C THR A 43 1.23 -13.21 5.20
N LEU A 44 0.99 -12.83 6.47
CA LEU A 44 -0.12 -13.36 7.27
C LEU A 44 -1.49 -13.08 6.63
N CYS A 45 -1.67 -11.92 5.99
CA CYS A 45 -2.90 -11.60 5.26
C CYS A 45 -3.05 -12.44 3.98
N ARG A 46 -1.94 -12.73 3.28
CA ARG A 46 -1.91 -13.47 2.01
C ARG A 46 -2.02 -14.98 2.17
N GLU A 47 -1.25 -15.56 3.09
CA GLU A 47 -1.13 -17.02 3.28
C GLU A 47 -2.31 -17.63 4.03
N ALA A 48 -3.20 -16.82 4.58
CA ALA A 48 -4.41 -17.30 5.25
C ALA A 48 -5.47 -17.90 4.29
N ASP A 49 -5.07 -18.27 3.06
CA ASP A 49 -5.94 -18.80 2.01
C ASP A 49 -6.62 -20.12 2.48
N GLY A 50 -7.94 -20.05 2.68
CA GLY A 50 -8.77 -21.17 3.16
C GLY A 50 -9.18 -21.16 4.63
N ASP A 51 -8.64 -20.26 5.47
CA ASP A 51 -9.01 -20.16 6.89
C ASP A 51 -10.03 -19.03 7.12
N PRO A 52 -11.23 -19.29 7.71
CA PRO A 52 -12.16 -18.23 8.12
C PRO A 52 -11.52 -17.19 9.07
N ALA A 53 -10.39 -17.51 9.71
CA ALA A 53 -9.59 -16.56 10.49
C ALA A 53 -9.02 -15.37 9.69
N ARG A 54 -9.04 -15.38 8.34
CA ARG A 54 -8.75 -14.19 7.48
C ARG A 54 -9.55 -12.96 7.89
N LEU A 55 -10.82 -13.20 8.22
CA LEU A 55 -11.77 -12.18 8.62
C LEU A 55 -11.63 -11.82 10.09
N ASP A 56 -10.85 -12.53 10.91
CA ASP A 56 -10.75 -12.20 12.33
C ASP A 56 -9.99 -10.89 12.51
N LEU A 57 -8.84 -10.68 11.86
CA LEU A 57 -8.11 -9.41 11.95
C LEU A 57 -8.97 -8.23 11.45
N LEU A 58 -9.77 -8.50 10.42
CA LEU A 58 -10.69 -7.56 9.81
C LEU A 58 -12.15 -7.75 10.26
N SER A 59 -12.36 -8.31 11.45
CA SER A 59 -13.70 -8.48 12.00
C SER A 59 -14.14 -7.17 12.65
N ALA A 60 -15.45 -7.03 12.83
CA ALA A 60 -16.04 -5.97 13.63
C ALA A 60 -15.34 -5.78 14.99
N GLU A 61 -15.02 -6.90 15.65
CA GLU A 61 -14.38 -6.93 16.97
C GLU A 61 -12.93 -6.44 16.96
N ASN A 62 -12.27 -6.51 15.80
CA ASN A 62 -10.88 -6.09 15.63
C ASN A 62 -10.74 -4.80 14.80
N ALA A 63 -11.84 -4.09 14.53
CA ALA A 63 -11.84 -2.81 13.83
C ALA A 63 -10.91 -1.77 14.46
N ALA A 64 -10.75 -1.78 15.79
CA ALA A 64 -9.82 -0.89 16.50
C ALA A 64 -8.34 -1.22 16.18
N LEU A 65 -7.99 -2.51 16.15
CA LEU A 65 -6.64 -2.96 15.79
C LEU A 65 -6.35 -2.69 14.31
N ALA A 66 -7.30 -2.97 13.43
CA ALA A 66 -7.22 -2.66 12.01
C ALA A 66 -7.05 -1.15 11.77
N SER A 67 -7.80 -0.31 12.50
CA SER A 67 -7.68 1.14 12.38
C SER A 67 -6.29 1.63 12.80
N ARG A 68 -5.78 1.14 13.93
CA ARG A 68 -4.42 1.45 14.39
C ARG A 68 -3.36 1.05 13.37
N LEU A 69 -3.43 -0.18 12.86
CA LEU A 69 -2.54 -0.65 11.80
C LEU A 69 -2.59 0.29 10.59
N LEU A 70 -3.78 0.57 10.07
CA LEU A 70 -3.97 1.44 8.90
C LEU A 70 -3.31 2.82 9.09
N LEU A 71 -3.53 3.46 10.25
CA LEU A 71 -2.96 4.78 10.53
C LEU A 71 -1.44 4.75 10.53
N VAL A 72 -0.84 3.69 11.08
CA VAL A 72 0.62 3.53 11.17
C VAL A 72 1.28 3.26 9.82
N LEU A 73 0.62 2.55 8.90
CA LEU A 73 1.15 2.30 7.55
C LEU A 73 1.36 3.57 6.73
N CYS A 74 0.51 4.57 6.94
CA CYS A 74 0.63 5.86 6.29
C CYS A 74 1.49 6.85 7.08
N ASP A 75 2.10 6.42 8.18
CA ASP A 75 2.95 7.23 9.03
C ASP A 75 4.42 6.83 8.86
N PRO A 76 5.14 7.42 7.89
CA PRO A 76 6.54 7.08 7.64
C PRO A 76 7.51 7.50 8.76
N ALA A 77 7.01 7.95 9.92
CA ALA A 77 7.76 8.64 10.97
C ALA A 77 8.53 9.85 10.41
N ALA A 78 7.85 11.01 10.39
CA ALA A 78 8.46 12.34 10.38
C ALA A 78 9.71 12.52 9.48
N GLN A 79 9.50 12.82 8.19
CA GLN A 79 10.47 13.42 7.23
C GLN A 79 11.93 13.29 7.67
N THR A 80 12.58 12.17 7.31
CA THR A 80 14.02 12.00 7.48
C THR A 80 14.73 13.15 6.78
N ARG A 81 15.09 14.17 7.57
CA ARG A 81 15.92 15.30 7.15
C ARG A 81 17.32 14.75 6.89
N GLY A 82 17.58 14.39 5.64
CA GLY A 82 18.91 14.15 5.06
C GLY A 82 19.74 13.05 5.73
N GLY A 83 19.97 11.94 5.02
CA GLY A 83 20.94 10.91 5.41
C GLY A 83 20.58 9.51 4.92
N ASP A 84 21.49 8.56 5.15
CA ASP A 84 21.58 7.15 4.72
C ASP A 84 20.35 6.24 4.96
N CYS A 85 19.23 6.79 5.46
CA CYS A 85 18.00 6.06 5.77
C CYS A 85 16.95 6.11 4.64
N GLU A 86 17.24 6.75 3.50
CA GLU A 86 16.27 6.85 2.38
C GLU A 86 15.89 5.49 1.81
N ALA A 87 16.86 4.58 1.65
CA ALA A 87 16.61 3.23 1.15
C ALA A 87 15.67 2.44 2.08
N TRP A 88 15.91 2.49 3.39
CA TRP A 88 15.06 1.81 4.38
C TRP A 88 13.66 2.40 4.47
N LEU A 89 13.53 3.71 4.29
CA LEU A 89 12.22 4.34 4.20
C LEU A 89 11.46 3.89 2.96
N GLN A 90 12.12 3.79 1.81
CA GLN A 90 11.50 3.26 0.59
C GLN A 90 11.03 1.81 0.80
N GLU A 91 11.86 0.97 1.41
CA GLU A 91 11.49 -0.41 1.73
C GLU A 91 10.27 -0.49 2.65
N TYR A 92 10.21 0.37 3.67
CA TYR A 92 9.04 0.48 4.55
C TYR A 92 7.78 0.90 3.81
N LEU A 93 7.88 1.89 2.93
CA LEU A 93 6.74 2.39 2.14
C LEU A 93 6.24 1.35 1.13
N ASP A 94 7.14 0.54 0.58
CA ASP A 94 6.84 -0.55 -0.35
C ASP A 94 6.17 -1.73 0.36
N ALA A 95 6.69 -2.11 1.52
CA ALA A 95 6.05 -3.07 2.40
C ALA A 95 4.66 -2.59 2.82
N SER A 96 4.52 -1.31 3.18
CA SER A 96 3.26 -0.70 3.61
C SER A 96 2.22 -0.68 2.48
N CYS A 97 2.66 -0.40 1.25
CA CYS A 97 1.79 -0.52 0.07
C CYS A 97 1.32 -1.96 -0.14
N SER A 98 2.24 -2.92 -0.02
CA SER A 98 1.92 -4.35 -0.15
C SER A 98 0.87 -4.77 0.86
N LEU A 99 1.07 -4.46 2.15
CA LEU A 99 0.10 -4.79 3.20
C LEU A 99 -1.24 -4.08 2.98
N LEU A 100 -1.23 -2.78 2.68
CA LEU A 100 -2.47 -2.05 2.44
C LEU A 100 -3.25 -2.64 1.26
N PHE A 101 -2.57 -3.09 0.22
CA PHE A 101 -3.21 -3.79 -0.89
C PHE A 101 -3.86 -5.11 -0.45
N GLU A 102 -3.19 -5.93 0.36
CA GLU A 102 -3.80 -7.15 0.91
C GLU A 102 -5.05 -6.83 1.76
N LEU A 103 -5.00 -5.77 2.58
CA LEU A 103 -6.16 -5.32 3.37
C LEU A 103 -7.32 -4.87 2.46
N LEU A 104 -7.03 -4.19 1.35
CA LEU A 104 -8.04 -3.81 0.36
C LEU A 104 -8.67 -5.03 -0.33
N LEU A 105 -7.87 -6.04 -0.66
CA LEU A 105 -8.37 -7.30 -1.21
C LEU A 105 -9.30 -8.01 -0.21
N LEU A 106 -8.88 -8.13 1.05
CA LEU A 106 -9.71 -8.71 2.10
C LEU A 106 -11.02 -7.94 2.28
N GLY A 107 -10.98 -6.60 2.28
CA GLY A 107 -12.18 -5.78 2.36
C GLY A 107 -13.10 -5.92 1.13
N HIS A 108 -12.53 -6.17 -0.05
CA HIS A 108 -13.31 -6.45 -1.26
C HIS A 108 -13.99 -7.82 -1.18
N GLU A 109 -13.28 -8.85 -0.73
CA GLU A 109 -13.81 -10.20 -0.54
C GLU A 109 -14.90 -10.24 0.54
N ALA A 110 -14.67 -9.61 1.69
CA ALA A 110 -15.64 -9.50 2.79
C ALA A 110 -16.96 -8.88 2.29
N SER A 111 -16.86 -7.81 1.50
CA SER A 111 -18.03 -7.14 0.91
C SER A 111 -18.81 -8.01 -0.07
N ARG A 112 -18.15 -8.96 -0.75
CA ARG A 112 -18.79 -9.90 -1.69
C ARG A 112 -19.46 -11.07 -0.97
N CYS A 113 -18.89 -11.55 0.13
CA CYS A 113 -19.37 -12.71 0.87
C CYS A 113 -20.49 -12.37 1.87
N SER A 114 -20.43 -11.21 2.54
CA SER A 114 -21.49 -10.76 3.45
C SER A 114 -21.67 -9.23 3.42
N PRO A 115 -22.50 -8.70 2.50
CA PRO A 115 -22.68 -7.25 2.34
C PRO A 115 -23.43 -6.58 3.51
N ALA A 116 -24.18 -7.33 4.33
CA ALA A 116 -24.92 -6.80 5.47
C ALA A 116 -24.08 -6.71 6.76
N ASP A 117 -23.04 -7.54 6.91
CA ASP A 117 -22.23 -7.63 8.14
C ASP A 117 -20.77 -7.14 7.97
N SER A 118 -20.33 -6.86 6.73
CA SER A 118 -18.94 -6.46 6.44
C SER A 118 -18.66 -5.00 6.84
N LEU A 119 -18.42 -4.78 8.13
CA LEU A 119 -17.98 -3.48 8.67
C LEU A 119 -16.67 -2.98 8.04
N LEU A 120 -15.82 -3.87 7.51
CA LEU A 120 -14.49 -3.54 6.98
C LEU A 120 -14.41 -3.58 5.44
N SER A 121 -15.30 -2.85 4.79
CA SER A 121 -15.26 -2.64 3.32
C SER A 121 -14.05 -1.80 2.87
N VAL A 122 -13.71 -1.86 1.57
CA VAL A 122 -12.73 -0.95 0.94
C VAL A 122 -13.02 0.52 1.27
N GLY A 123 -14.30 0.92 1.24
CA GLY A 123 -14.71 2.28 1.57
C GLY A 123 -14.51 2.63 3.05
N TRP A 124 -14.58 1.67 3.96
CA TRP A 124 -14.24 1.89 5.38
C TRP A 124 -12.73 2.08 5.56
N ILE A 125 -11.92 1.19 4.96
CA ILE A 125 -10.45 1.27 5.03
C ILE A 125 -9.97 2.65 4.59
N LEU A 126 -10.45 3.12 3.43
CA LEU A 126 -10.08 4.43 2.89
C LEU A 126 -10.60 5.58 3.76
N ARG A 127 -11.76 5.45 4.41
CA ARG A 127 -12.28 6.47 5.33
C ARG A 127 -11.45 6.59 6.61
N VAL A 128 -10.94 5.49 7.14
CA VAL A 128 -10.02 5.49 8.30
C VAL A 128 -8.71 6.20 7.95
N LEU A 129 -8.18 5.94 6.76
CA LEU A 129 -6.93 6.54 6.30
C LEU A 129 -7.08 8.03 5.96
N GLN A 130 -8.22 8.44 5.37
CA GLN A 130 -8.45 9.77 4.81
C GLN A 130 -8.03 10.96 5.71
N PRO A 131 -8.34 11.01 7.02
CA PRO A 131 -7.93 12.13 7.87
C PRO A 131 -6.43 12.12 8.25
N HIS A 132 -5.68 11.07 7.91
CA HIS A 132 -4.29 10.94 8.34
C HIS A 132 -3.39 11.97 7.62
N PRO A 133 -2.60 12.78 8.36
CA PRO A 133 -1.87 13.92 7.79
C PRO A 133 -0.79 13.51 6.79
N HIS A 134 -0.27 12.29 6.89
CA HIS A 134 0.78 11.78 6.02
C HIS A 134 0.27 10.98 4.82
N LEU A 135 -1.05 10.73 4.73
CA LEU A 135 -1.63 10.01 3.60
C LEU A 135 -1.35 10.67 2.24
N PRO A 136 -1.43 12.01 2.06
CA PRO A 136 -1.08 12.65 0.78
C PRO A 136 0.36 12.36 0.34
N SER A 137 1.32 12.42 1.27
CA SER A 137 2.73 12.12 1.00
C SER A 137 2.94 10.65 0.64
N PHE A 138 2.26 9.74 1.36
CA PHE A 138 2.27 8.31 1.05
C PHE A 138 1.74 8.04 -0.37
N LEU A 139 0.57 8.58 -0.71
CA LEU A 139 0.00 8.43 -2.06
C LEU A 139 0.90 9.06 -3.13
N GLY A 140 1.48 10.23 -2.85
CA GLY A 140 2.43 10.87 -3.75
C GLY A 140 3.68 10.02 -3.99
N TYR A 141 4.20 9.33 -2.97
CA TYR A 141 5.26 8.34 -3.15
C TYR A 141 4.81 7.19 -4.07
N GLN A 142 3.62 6.62 -3.85
CA GLN A 142 3.13 5.52 -4.69
C GLN A 142 2.97 5.95 -6.16
N VAL A 143 2.45 7.15 -6.42
CA VAL A 143 2.38 7.72 -7.78
C VAL A 143 3.77 7.86 -8.39
N LYS A 144 4.71 8.46 -7.67
CA LYS A 144 6.10 8.64 -8.15
C LYS A 144 6.75 7.31 -8.51
N GLN A 145 6.54 6.27 -7.72
CA GLN A 145 7.07 4.94 -8.01
C GLN A 145 6.43 4.29 -9.23
N VAL A 146 5.11 4.44 -9.43
CA VAL A 146 4.43 3.99 -10.66
C VAL A 146 4.99 4.72 -11.88
N VAL A 147 5.14 6.04 -11.80
CA VAL A 147 5.73 6.87 -12.86
C VAL A 147 7.16 6.43 -13.16
N LEU A 148 7.99 6.25 -12.13
CA LEU A 148 9.39 5.84 -12.29
C LEU A 148 9.49 4.49 -13.02
N VAL A 149 8.72 3.50 -12.58
CA VAL A 149 8.72 2.15 -13.14
C VAL A 149 8.26 2.13 -14.60
N LEU A 150 7.18 2.88 -14.91
CA LEU A 150 6.59 2.94 -16.25
C LEU A 150 7.28 3.95 -17.17
N SER A 151 8.15 4.81 -16.66
CA SER A 151 8.98 5.69 -17.48
C SER A 151 10.10 4.93 -18.18
N ASP A 152 10.57 5.49 -19.30
CA ASP A 152 11.71 4.97 -20.06
C ASP A 152 13.05 5.09 -19.31
N LEU A 153 13.07 5.72 -18.12
CA LEU A 153 14.27 5.95 -17.32
C LEU A 153 14.85 4.68 -16.70
N GLN A 154 14.00 3.70 -16.37
CA GLN A 154 14.41 2.42 -15.81
C GLN A 154 14.65 1.45 -16.98
N GLY A 155 15.89 1.20 -17.38
CA GLY A 155 16.18 0.25 -18.46
C GLY A 155 15.79 -1.19 -18.10
N GLY A 156 15.20 -1.93 -19.04
CA GLY A 156 15.02 -3.38 -18.94
C GLY A 156 13.70 -3.87 -18.34
N PRO A 157 13.48 -5.20 -18.31
CA PRO A 157 12.28 -5.81 -17.75
C PRO A 157 12.27 -5.78 -16.22
N LEU A 158 11.07 -5.74 -15.64
CA LEU A 158 10.89 -5.76 -14.18
C LEU A 158 11.18 -7.14 -13.60
N SER A 159 11.79 -7.15 -12.41
CA SER A 159 11.87 -8.35 -11.58
C SER A 159 10.47 -8.78 -11.10
N PRO A 160 10.28 -10.02 -10.61
CA PRO A 160 8.98 -10.48 -10.10
C PRO A 160 8.46 -9.59 -8.97
N ALA A 161 9.34 -9.19 -8.04
CA ALA A 161 8.98 -8.32 -6.92
C ALA A 161 8.53 -6.94 -7.41
N GLN A 162 9.25 -6.34 -8.35
CA GLN A 162 8.88 -5.05 -8.94
C GLN A 162 7.55 -5.11 -9.71
N ALA A 163 7.31 -6.21 -10.43
CA ALA A 163 6.07 -6.41 -11.17
C ALA A 163 4.84 -6.55 -10.25
N VAL A 164 4.98 -7.31 -9.15
CA VAL A 164 3.93 -7.44 -8.13
C VAL A 164 3.68 -6.09 -7.47
N LEU A 165 4.72 -5.36 -7.11
CA LEU A 165 4.57 -4.07 -6.43
C LEU A 165 3.94 -3.01 -7.35
N LEU A 166 4.26 -3.02 -8.65
CA LEU A 166 3.56 -2.19 -9.65
C LEU A 166 2.06 -2.50 -9.66
N TYR A 167 1.69 -3.79 -9.71
CA TYR A 167 0.29 -4.21 -9.67
C TYR A 167 -0.41 -3.73 -8.39
N GLN A 168 0.20 -3.92 -7.22
CA GLN A 168 -0.34 -3.52 -5.93
C GLN A 168 -0.52 -2.00 -5.83
N ARG A 169 0.48 -1.22 -6.26
CA ARG A 169 0.42 0.26 -6.29
C ARG A 169 -0.70 0.76 -7.20
N CYS A 170 -0.81 0.23 -8.42
CA CYS A 170 -1.89 0.59 -9.33
C CYS A 170 -3.27 0.22 -8.74
N GLY A 171 -3.36 -0.92 -8.05
CA GLY A 171 -4.59 -1.37 -7.39
C GLY A 171 -5.03 -0.46 -6.25
N LEU A 172 -4.08 -0.07 -5.39
CA LEU A 172 -4.30 0.90 -4.32
C LEU A 172 -4.78 2.25 -4.88
N LEU A 173 -4.05 2.82 -5.85
CA LEU A 173 -4.40 4.12 -6.43
C LEU A 173 -5.77 4.08 -7.11
N LEU A 174 -6.09 2.96 -7.78
CA LEU A 174 -7.40 2.77 -8.37
C LEU A 174 -8.51 2.69 -7.32
N ALA A 175 -8.28 1.97 -6.22
CA ALA A 175 -9.22 1.90 -5.12
C ALA A 175 -9.51 3.29 -4.53
N CYS A 176 -8.47 4.13 -4.35
CA CYS A 176 -8.63 5.52 -3.96
C CYS A 176 -9.51 6.32 -4.94
N LEU A 177 -9.30 6.16 -6.25
CA LEU A 177 -10.08 6.85 -7.28
C LEU A 177 -11.55 6.39 -7.35
N GLN A 178 -11.82 5.12 -7.02
CA GLN A 178 -13.15 4.52 -7.17
C GLN A 178 -14.02 4.62 -5.92
N HIS A 179 -13.41 4.56 -4.72
CA HIS A 179 -14.14 4.35 -3.47
C HIS A 179 -14.04 5.52 -2.48
N ASN A 180 -13.27 6.57 -2.79
CA ASN A 180 -13.17 7.74 -1.91
C ASN A 180 -13.10 9.06 -2.71
N ASN A 181 -14.13 9.90 -2.59
CA ASN A 181 -14.23 11.15 -3.36
C ASN A 181 -13.11 12.15 -3.04
N GLN A 182 -12.69 12.27 -1.77
CA GLN A 182 -11.64 13.22 -1.39
C GLN A 182 -10.27 12.76 -1.90
N LEU A 183 -9.94 11.47 -1.75
CA LEU A 183 -8.70 10.91 -2.28
C LEU A 183 -8.70 10.95 -3.80
N SER A 184 -9.84 10.69 -4.44
CA SER A 184 -9.99 10.83 -5.88
C SER A 184 -9.72 12.25 -6.36
N GLN A 185 -10.31 13.25 -5.67
CA GLN A 185 -10.07 14.66 -5.97
C GLN A 185 -8.61 15.05 -5.75
N HIS A 186 -7.98 14.57 -4.68
CA HIS A 186 -6.55 14.81 -4.43
C HIS A 186 -5.69 14.25 -5.57
N LEU A 187 -5.89 12.98 -5.94
CA LEU A 187 -5.15 12.33 -7.04
C LEU A 187 -5.33 13.05 -8.37
N ARG A 188 -6.55 13.47 -8.71
CA ARG A 188 -6.85 14.20 -9.95
C ARG A 188 -6.36 15.64 -9.97
N SER A 189 -6.18 16.29 -8.81
CA SER A 189 -5.72 17.67 -8.76
C SER A 189 -4.21 17.79 -8.67
N HIS A 190 -3.53 16.85 -8.00
CA HIS A 190 -2.09 16.92 -7.74
C HIS A 190 -1.25 16.06 -8.67
N PHE A 191 -1.82 15.02 -9.28
CA PHE A 191 -1.05 14.03 -10.06
C PHE A 191 -1.58 13.81 -11.48
N ARG A 192 -2.41 14.72 -11.98
CA ARG A 192 -3.07 14.59 -13.29
C ARG A 192 -2.08 14.47 -14.43
N GLU A 193 -1.02 15.28 -14.38
CA GLU A 193 -0.02 15.36 -15.44
C GLU A 193 0.86 14.11 -15.42
N GLU A 194 1.23 13.64 -14.23
CA GLU A 194 1.96 12.41 -14.00
C GLU A 194 1.24 11.22 -14.63
N PHE A 195 -0.06 11.07 -14.36
CA PHE A 195 -0.88 10.04 -14.99
C PHE A 195 -0.98 10.23 -16.50
N ARG A 196 -1.19 11.47 -16.97
CA ARG A 196 -1.40 11.75 -18.39
C ARG A 196 -0.16 11.47 -19.25
N TYR A 197 1.02 11.83 -18.77
CA TYR A 197 2.23 11.84 -19.58
C TYR A 197 3.10 10.60 -19.40
N PHE A 198 3.13 10.02 -18.19
CA PHE A 198 4.08 8.95 -17.86
C PHE A 198 3.45 7.57 -17.65
N VAL A 199 2.17 7.51 -17.25
CA VAL A 199 1.50 6.23 -17.05
C VAL A 199 0.88 5.80 -18.39
N LYS A 200 1.43 4.74 -19.00
CA LYS A 200 0.94 4.21 -20.28
C LYS A 200 0.83 2.69 -20.23
N PRO A 201 -0.25 2.09 -20.76
CA PRO A 201 -0.40 0.63 -20.81
C PRO A 201 0.71 -0.04 -21.63
N SER A 202 1.14 0.58 -22.73
CA SER A 202 2.24 0.08 -23.57
C SER A 202 3.56 -0.07 -22.79
N CYS A 203 3.88 0.90 -21.92
CA CYS A 203 5.07 0.81 -21.08
C CYS A 203 4.96 -0.37 -20.10
N ALA A 204 3.77 -0.65 -19.54
CA ALA A 204 3.56 -1.83 -18.70
C ALA A 204 3.72 -3.13 -19.51
N GLU A 205 3.23 -3.17 -20.75
CA GLU A 205 3.38 -4.34 -21.65
C GLU A 205 4.82 -4.65 -22.00
N GLU A 206 5.64 -3.62 -22.20
CA GLU A 206 7.07 -3.73 -22.52
C GLU A 206 7.89 -4.15 -21.29
N LYS A 207 7.59 -3.55 -20.14
CA LYS A 207 8.32 -3.78 -18.87
C LYS A 207 8.03 -5.14 -18.25
N LEU A 208 6.84 -5.71 -18.49
CA LEU A 208 6.42 -6.98 -17.92
C LEU A 208 6.71 -8.14 -18.88
N PRO A 209 7.60 -9.08 -18.52
CA PRO A 209 7.89 -10.25 -19.34
C PRO A 209 6.64 -11.06 -19.71
N PRO A 210 6.57 -11.65 -20.91
CA PRO A 210 5.38 -12.36 -21.40
C PRO A 210 4.99 -13.59 -20.57
N HIS A 211 5.93 -14.17 -19.82
CA HIS A 211 5.70 -15.32 -18.95
C HIS A 211 5.16 -14.95 -17.57
N TYR A 212 5.09 -13.65 -17.21
CA TYR A 212 4.52 -13.25 -15.93
C TYR A 212 2.99 -13.38 -15.96
N PRO A 213 2.39 -14.15 -15.02
CA PRO A 213 0.94 -14.35 -15.00
C PRO A 213 0.17 -13.05 -14.75
N ILE A 214 0.78 -12.13 -14.00
CA ILE A 214 0.22 -10.81 -13.67
C ILE A 214 0.32 -9.81 -14.83
N ARG A 215 1.00 -10.11 -15.94
CA ARG A 215 1.20 -9.16 -17.06
C ARG A 215 -0.12 -8.57 -17.56
N ARG A 216 -1.06 -9.43 -17.98
CA ARG A 216 -2.36 -8.98 -18.50
C ARG A 216 -3.21 -8.28 -17.43
N PRO A 217 -3.35 -8.82 -16.20
CA PRO A 217 -4.01 -8.10 -15.11
C PRO A 217 -3.43 -6.71 -14.85
N THR A 218 -2.10 -6.55 -14.80
CA THR A 218 -1.45 -5.26 -14.55
C THR A 218 -1.70 -4.26 -15.67
N VAL A 219 -1.64 -4.68 -16.93
CA VAL A 219 -1.92 -3.80 -18.08
C VAL A 219 -3.35 -3.26 -18.02
N ARG A 220 -4.34 -4.14 -17.77
CA ARG A 220 -5.75 -3.74 -17.58
C ARG A 220 -5.92 -2.79 -16.40
N LEU A 221 -5.19 -3.02 -15.32
CA LEU A 221 -5.22 -2.18 -14.14
C LEU A 221 -4.67 -0.78 -14.43
N VAL A 222 -3.60 -0.67 -15.23
CA VAL A 222 -3.05 0.60 -15.70
C VAL A 222 -4.03 1.33 -16.61
N GLU A 223 -4.70 0.63 -17.54
CA GLU A 223 -5.75 1.20 -18.37
C GLU A 223 -6.90 1.78 -17.53
N GLU A 224 -7.36 1.03 -16.53
CA GLU A 224 -8.43 1.47 -15.63
C GLU A 224 -8.01 2.70 -14.81
N LEU A 225 -6.79 2.66 -14.27
CA LEU A 225 -6.22 3.77 -13.51
C LEU A 225 -6.23 5.05 -14.34
N LEU A 226 -5.79 4.99 -15.60
CA LEU A 226 -5.80 6.11 -16.54
C LEU A 226 -7.19 6.59 -16.89
N ARG A 227 -8.15 5.67 -17.05
CA ARG A 227 -9.53 6.05 -17.33
C ARG A 227 -10.16 6.80 -16.16
N ARG A 228 -9.80 6.45 -14.93
CA ARG A 228 -10.36 7.05 -13.71
C ARG A 228 -9.61 8.30 -13.23
N SER A 229 -8.37 8.49 -13.65
CA SER A 229 -7.54 9.64 -13.26
C SER A 229 -7.72 10.89 -14.14
N ARG A 230 -8.44 10.78 -15.26
CA ARG A 230 -8.72 11.88 -16.20
C ARG A 230 -9.69 12.93 -15.64
#